data_AF-A0A9D7Q119-F1
#
_entry.id   AF-A0A9D7Q119-F1
#
_cell.length_a   1.000
_cell.length_b   1.000
_cell.length_c   1.000
_cell.angle_alpha   90.00
_cell.angle_beta   90.00
_cell.angle_gamma   90.00
#
_symmetry.space_group_name_H-M   'P 1'
#
loop_
_entity.id
_entity.type
_entity.pdbx_description
1 polymer ?
#
loop_
_entity_poly.entity_id
_entity_poly.type
_entity_poly.pdbx_seq_one_letter_code
_entity_poly.pdbx_strand_id
1 'polypeptide(L)'
;MLSGDISNGIALPIVVAVDTAIGNTLEGIVGYWLINKFAILSSLFTCVRGVVIFTVIAFVMSLLSAGMAPAAYCMADLARSGFYPNFFLTWWLGCVTGIIIFTPIVYTLLNLRKDKIEPVTIVETALISIGLASLSLLVFRNDPNHILSLLIPYIFFPLIIWIAQKFNILAAVSSIAIISIIAVEGTVNGYGPFVKDSLNTSLLLLQGFISILAFTSLSFAASTNETKYHQTKAIKSANELRAVFSVLPDLYFKFSRDGVILDCYTTNPTFHLEDPEK
;
A
#
# COMPACT_ATOMS: atom_id res chain seq x y z
N MET A 1 -36.48 -14.45 39.74
CA MET A 1 -35.03 -14.77 39.74
C MET A 1 -34.84 -16.03 38.91
N LEU A 2 -34.02 -15.96 37.86
CA LEU A 2 -33.64 -17.04 36.91
C LEU A 2 -34.73 -17.60 35.99
N SER A 3 -35.32 -16.74 35.15
CA SER A 3 -36.00 -17.15 33.90
C SER A 3 -35.69 -16.16 32.78
N GLY A 4 -34.40 -15.84 32.61
CA GLY A 4 -33.92 -15.09 31.45
C GLY A 4 -33.69 -16.05 30.30
N ASP A 5 -34.50 -15.94 29.26
CA ASP A 5 -34.48 -16.72 28.02
C ASP A 5 -33.06 -16.99 27.48
N ILE A 6 -32.66 -18.25 27.56
CA ILE A 6 -31.42 -18.77 26.95
C ILE A 6 -31.50 -18.67 25.41
N SER A 7 -32.72 -18.63 24.85
CA SER A 7 -33.00 -18.36 23.43
C SER A 7 -32.60 -16.94 23.01
N ASN A 8 -32.85 -15.94 23.86
CA ASN A 8 -32.48 -14.54 23.59
C ASN A 8 -30.96 -14.32 23.70
N GLY A 9 -30.26 -15.14 24.50
CA GLY A 9 -28.80 -15.09 24.64
C GLY A 9 -28.03 -15.53 23.39
N ILE A 10 -28.63 -16.36 22.52
CA ILE A 10 -27.98 -16.89 21.30
C ILE A 10 -28.52 -16.20 20.03
N ALA A 11 -29.80 -15.82 20.01
CA ALA A 11 -30.39 -15.15 18.84
C ALA A 11 -29.76 -13.77 18.59
N LEU A 12 -29.47 -13.01 19.64
CA LEU A 12 -28.93 -11.65 19.54
C LEU A 12 -27.51 -11.62 18.92
N PRO A 13 -26.55 -12.49 19.34
CA PRO A 13 -25.25 -12.61 18.67
C PRO A 13 -25.35 -13.08 17.21
N ILE A 14 -26.30 -13.96 16.88
CA ILE A 14 -26.49 -14.44 15.50
C ILE A 14 -26.97 -13.30 14.60
N VAL A 15 -27.94 -12.51 15.04
CA VAL A 15 -28.44 -11.35 14.27
C VAL A 15 -27.30 -10.36 14.00
N VAL A 16 -26.51 -10.02 15.03
CA VAL A 16 -25.36 -9.13 14.87
C VAL A 16 -24.32 -9.71 13.90
N ALA A 17 -24.01 -11.00 14.01
CA ALA A 17 -23.06 -11.66 13.13
C ALA A 17 -23.54 -11.70 11.67
N VAL A 18 -24.82 -12.02 11.43
CA VAL A 18 -25.41 -12.06 10.09
C VAL A 18 -25.43 -10.66 9.46
N ASP A 19 -25.88 -9.65 10.18
CA ASP A 19 -25.92 -8.27 9.67
C ASP A 19 -24.52 -7.75 9.33
N THR A 20 -23.55 -7.98 10.22
CA THR A 20 -22.14 -7.64 9.98
C THR A 20 -21.57 -8.39 8.78
N ALA A 21 -21.90 -9.68 8.61
CA ALA A 21 -21.45 -10.48 7.48
C ALA A 21 -22.03 -9.97 6.15
N ILE A 22 -23.31 -9.57 6.13
CA ILE A 22 -23.95 -8.95 4.96
C ILE A 22 -23.24 -7.64 4.62
N GLY A 23 -22.99 -6.78 5.62
CA GLY A 23 -22.28 -5.51 5.42
C GLY A 23 -20.89 -5.69 4.81
N ASN A 24 -20.09 -6.60 5.35
CA ASN A 24 -18.75 -6.92 4.83
C ASN A 24 -18.80 -7.55 3.43
N THR A 25 -19.82 -8.35 3.12
CA THR A 25 -19.99 -8.95 1.79
C THR A 25 -20.37 -7.89 0.76
N LEU A 26 -21.31 -7.00 1.11
CA LEU A 26 -21.71 -5.88 0.26
C LEU A 26 -20.56 -4.91 0.01
N GLU A 27 -19.77 -4.61 1.04
CA GLU A 27 -18.53 -3.85 0.93
C GLU A 27 -17.64 -4.46 -0.17
N GLY A 28 -17.32 -5.76 -0.09
CA GLY A 28 -16.51 -6.44 -1.10
C GLY A 28 -17.10 -6.41 -2.53
N ILE A 29 -18.41 -6.65 -2.68
CA ILE A 29 -19.10 -6.61 -3.98
C ILE A 29 -19.04 -5.22 -4.60
N VAL A 30 -19.33 -4.18 -3.81
CA VAL A 30 -19.30 -2.78 -4.25
C VAL A 30 -17.87 -2.35 -4.57
N GLY A 31 -16.89 -2.78 -3.76
CA GLY A 31 -15.47 -2.56 -4.04
C GLY A 31 -15.04 -3.14 -5.38
N TYR A 32 -15.39 -4.40 -5.65
CA TYR A 32 -15.11 -5.05 -6.94
C TYR A 32 -15.78 -4.32 -8.11
N TRP A 33 -17.05 -3.94 -7.97
CA TRP A 33 -17.77 -3.20 -8.99
C TRP A 33 -17.16 -1.82 -9.28
N LEU A 34 -16.82 -1.07 -8.23
CA LEU A 34 -16.19 0.26 -8.34
C LEU A 34 -14.81 0.17 -8.99
N ILE A 35 -13.99 -0.81 -8.61
CA ILE A 35 -12.66 -1.00 -9.20
C ILE A 35 -12.79 -1.27 -10.70
N ASN A 36 -13.67 -2.18 -11.12
CA ASN A 36 -13.86 -2.47 -12.55
C ASN A 36 -14.45 -1.29 -13.34
N LYS A 37 -15.19 -0.41 -12.68
CA LYS A 37 -15.79 0.78 -13.30
C LYS A 37 -14.80 1.92 -13.49
N PHE A 38 -13.89 2.13 -12.53
CA PHE A 38 -13.04 3.33 -12.47
C PHE A 38 -11.54 3.06 -12.66
N ALA A 39 -11.10 1.82 -12.56
CA ALA A 39 -9.70 1.44 -12.68
C ALA A 39 -9.51 0.18 -13.54
N ILE A 40 -8.28 0.01 -14.02
CA ILE A 40 -7.85 -1.25 -14.63
C ILE A 40 -7.08 -1.99 -13.55
N LEU A 41 -7.57 -3.17 -13.14
CA LEU A 41 -7.04 -3.93 -12.01
C LEU A 41 -5.52 -4.19 -12.13
N SER A 42 -5.02 -4.45 -13.35
CA SER A 42 -3.59 -4.66 -13.61
C SER A 42 -2.71 -3.44 -13.32
N SER A 43 -3.28 -2.24 -13.33
CA SER A 43 -2.58 -0.98 -13.11
C SER A 43 -2.76 -0.41 -11.69
N LEU A 44 -3.62 -1.04 -10.88
CA LEU A 44 -4.11 -0.47 -9.63
C LEU A 44 -2.99 -0.07 -8.65
N PHE A 45 -1.92 -0.86 -8.61
CA PHE A 45 -0.77 -0.61 -7.74
C PHE A 45 0.54 -0.35 -8.50
N THR A 46 0.46 -0.16 -9.81
CA THR A 46 1.62 0.17 -10.64
C THR A 46 1.73 1.66 -10.93
N CYS A 47 0.68 2.44 -10.64
CA CYS A 47 0.63 3.87 -10.87
C CYS A 47 0.01 4.62 -9.67
N VAL A 48 0.46 5.86 -9.43
CA VAL A 48 -0.01 6.67 -8.29
C VAL A 48 -1.50 6.95 -8.43
N ARG A 49 -1.97 7.21 -9.66
CA ARG A 49 -3.40 7.36 -9.96
C ARG A 49 -4.21 6.13 -9.54
N GLY A 50 -3.69 4.93 -9.77
CA GLY A 50 -4.33 3.68 -9.38
C GLY A 50 -4.47 3.58 -7.87
N VAL A 51 -3.41 3.90 -7.13
CA VAL A 51 -3.41 3.91 -5.66
C VAL A 51 -4.43 4.91 -5.12
N VAL A 52 -4.48 6.13 -5.67
CA VAL A 52 -5.47 7.15 -5.24
C VAL A 52 -6.90 6.68 -5.48
N ILE A 53 -7.20 6.13 -6.67
CA ILE A 53 -8.54 5.60 -6.99
C ILE A 53 -8.89 4.46 -6.04
N PHE A 54 -7.97 3.52 -5.83
CA PHE A 54 -8.14 2.41 -4.90
C PHE A 54 -8.45 2.88 -3.48
N THR A 55 -7.68 3.85 -2.96
CA THR A 55 -7.89 4.43 -1.63
C THR A 55 -9.25 5.10 -1.52
N VAL A 56 -9.66 5.90 -2.52
CA VAL A 56 -11.00 6.52 -2.53
C VAL A 56 -12.10 5.45 -2.54
N ILE A 57 -11.95 4.40 -3.34
CA ILE A 57 -12.90 3.28 -3.36
C ILE A 57 -12.97 2.59 -1.99
N ALA A 58 -11.83 2.34 -1.34
CA ALA A 58 -11.78 1.76 0.01
C ALA A 58 -12.57 2.62 1.01
N PHE A 59 -12.38 3.94 1.01
CA PHE A 59 -13.16 4.85 1.86
C PHE A 59 -14.68 4.78 1.60
N VAL A 60 -15.09 4.70 0.33
CA VAL A 60 -16.51 4.66 -0.05
C VAL A 60 -17.15 3.31 0.27
N MET A 61 -16.51 2.20 -0.08
CA MET A 61 -17.08 0.86 0.13
C MET A 61 -17.23 0.53 1.62
N SER A 62 -16.30 1.02 2.46
CA SER A 62 -16.35 0.79 3.91
C SER A 62 -17.49 1.49 4.62
N LEU A 63 -18.16 2.48 3.99
CA LEU A 63 -19.37 3.09 4.55
C LEU A 63 -20.51 2.07 4.69
N LEU A 64 -20.54 1.03 3.85
CA LEU A 64 -21.57 -0.01 3.90
C LEU A 64 -21.37 -0.91 5.12
N SER A 65 -20.17 -1.45 5.30
CA SER A 65 -19.83 -2.27 6.47
C SER A 65 -20.00 -1.47 7.77
N ALA A 66 -19.46 -0.25 7.82
CA ALA A 66 -19.54 0.61 8.98
C ALA A 66 -20.95 1.13 9.25
N GLY A 67 -21.85 1.19 8.27
CA GLY A 67 -23.26 1.53 8.50
C GLY A 67 -24.03 0.39 9.16
N MET A 68 -23.77 -0.85 8.73
CA MET A 68 -24.49 -2.05 9.17
C MET A 68 -24.02 -2.50 10.56
N ALA A 69 -22.72 -2.66 10.79
CA ALA A 69 -22.22 -3.23 12.04
C ALA A 69 -22.71 -2.48 13.31
N PRO A 70 -22.56 -1.14 13.46
CA PRO A 70 -23.12 -0.40 14.60
C PRO A 70 -24.65 -0.43 14.66
N ALA A 71 -25.33 -0.51 13.50
CA ALA A 71 -26.79 -0.60 13.45
C ALA A 71 -27.27 -1.92 14.05
N ALA A 72 -26.57 -3.03 13.78
CA ALA A 72 -26.84 -4.33 14.37
C ALA A 72 -26.82 -4.28 15.90
N TYR A 73 -25.81 -3.64 16.49
CA TYR A 73 -25.70 -3.47 17.94
C TYR A 73 -26.81 -2.57 18.52
N CYS A 74 -27.26 -1.57 17.77
CA CYS A 74 -28.38 -0.72 18.20
C CYS A 74 -29.72 -1.45 18.12
N MET A 75 -29.97 -2.23 17.06
CA MET A 75 -31.16 -3.05 16.91
C MET A 75 -31.24 -4.16 17.97
N ALA A 76 -30.08 -4.61 18.44
CA ALA A 76 -29.96 -5.57 19.53
C ALA A 76 -30.15 -4.96 20.94
N ASP A 77 -30.41 -3.65 21.06
CA ASP A 77 -30.49 -2.90 22.33
C ASP A 77 -29.22 -3.06 23.20
N LEU A 78 -28.08 -3.31 22.56
CA LEU A 78 -26.76 -3.45 23.20
C LEU A 78 -25.99 -2.13 23.25
N ALA A 79 -26.54 -1.06 22.66
CA ALA A 79 -25.85 0.21 22.45
C ALA A 79 -26.35 1.31 23.42
N ARG A 80 -25.41 1.98 24.09
CA ARG A 80 -25.70 3.20 24.89
C ARG A 80 -25.77 4.45 24.00
N SER A 81 -26.33 5.54 24.52
CA SER A 81 -26.33 6.85 23.85
C SER A 81 -24.91 7.27 23.42
N GLY A 82 -24.73 7.62 22.14
CA GLY A 82 -23.42 8.00 21.58
C GLY A 82 -22.54 6.82 21.14
N PHE A 83 -22.99 5.58 21.29
CA PHE A 83 -22.28 4.39 20.81
C PHE A 83 -22.15 4.38 19.27
N TYR A 84 -23.26 4.62 18.57
CA TYR A 84 -23.31 4.52 17.10
C TYR A 84 -22.24 5.38 16.39
N PRO A 85 -22.14 6.71 16.58
CA PRO A 85 -21.19 7.53 15.81
C PRO A 85 -19.73 7.18 16.13
N ASN A 86 -19.40 6.88 17.38
CA ASN A 86 -18.04 6.51 17.78
C ASN A 86 -17.65 5.14 17.22
N PHE A 87 -18.56 4.16 17.31
CA PHE A 87 -18.33 2.81 16.80
C PHE A 87 -18.28 2.81 15.27
N PHE A 88 -19.18 3.56 14.61
CA PHE A 88 -19.16 3.79 13.17
C PHE A 88 -17.80 4.30 12.70
N LEU A 89 -17.27 5.36 13.31
CA LEU A 89 -16.02 5.99 12.87
C LEU A 89 -14.82 5.05 13.01
N THR A 90 -14.70 4.37 14.15
CA THR A 90 -13.60 3.42 14.41
C THR A 90 -13.71 2.18 13.52
N TRP A 91 -14.93 1.67 13.31
CA TRP A 91 -15.17 0.54 12.42
C TRP A 91 -14.86 0.88 10.97
N TRP A 92 -15.37 2.02 10.49
CA TRP A 92 -15.10 2.53 9.15
C TRP A 92 -13.62 2.67 8.87
N LEU A 93 -12.88 3.33 9.77
CA LEU A 93 -11.44 3.51 9.59
C LEU A 93 -10.68 2.19 9.69
N GLY A 94 -11.16 1.24 10.50
CA GLY A 94 -10.63 -0.12 10.57
C GLY A 94 -10.80 -0.88 9.26
N CYS A 95 -11.99 -0.85 8.64
CA CYS A 95 -12.23 -1.46 7.33
C CYS A 95 -11.33 -0.86 6.25
N VAL A 96 -11.28 0.48 6.17
CA VAL A 96 -10.42 1.19 5.21
C VAL A 96 -8.96 0.77 5.36
N THR A 97 -8.44 0.79 6.59
CA THR A 97 -7.05 0.44 6.87
C THR A 97 -6.75 -1.01 6.52
N GLY A 98 -7.67 -1.93 6.87
CA GLY A 98 -7.56 -3.34 6.52
C GLY A 98 -7.52 -3.57 5.01
N ILE A 99 -8.40 -2.93 4.24
CA ILE A 99 -8.41 -3.00 2.78
C ILE A 99 -7.09 -2.49 2.21
N ILE A 100 -6.64 -1.31 2.64
CA ILE A 100 -5.43 -0.69 2.09
C ILE A 100 -4.18 -1.53 2.35
N ILE A 101 -4.10 -2.25 3.47
CA ILE A 101 -2.96 -3.12 3.79
C ILE A 101 -3.08 -4.47 3.09
N PHE A 102 -4.18 -5.17 3.29
CA PHE A 102 -4.27 -6.59 2.94
C PHE A 102 -4.63 -6.82 1.47
N THR A 103 -5.43 -5.96 0.84
CA THR A 103 -5.76 -6.11 -0.58
C THR A 103 -4.53 -6.14 -1.49
N PRO A 104 -3.56 -5.21 -1.40
CA PRO A 104 -2.39 -5.27 -2.27
C PRO A 104 -1.45 -6.44 -1.94
N ILE A 105 -1.42 -6.93 -0.68
CA ILE A 105 -0.70 -8.17 -0.31
C ILE A 105 -1.29 -9.35 -1.06
N VAL A 106 -2.61 -9.56 -0.89
CA VAL A 106 -3.33 -10.66 -1.55
C VAL A 106 -3.19 -10.56 -3.07
N TYR A 107 -3.40 -9.37 -3.64
CA TYR A 107 -3.26 -9.13 -5.07
C TYR A 107 -1.84 -9.46 -5.57
N THR A 108 -0.80 -9.04 -4.85
CA THR A 108 0.59 -9.29 -5.27
C THR A 108 0.95 -10.76 -5.16
N LEU A 109 0.50 -11.46 -4.10
CA LEU A 109 0.75 -12.89 -3.92
C LEU A 109 0.05 -13.73 -4.99
N LEU A 110 -1.20 -13.38 -5.34
CA LEU A 110 -1.94 -14.08 -6.40
C LEU A 110 -1.34 -13.88 -7.80
N ASN A 111 -0.63 -12.78 -8.02
CA ASN A 111 0.02 -12.45 -9.29
C ASN A 111 1.54 -12.70 -9.28
N LEU A 112 2.06 -13.33 -8.23
CA LEU A 112 3.49 -13.56 -8.06
C LEU A 112 3.98 -14.61 -9.07
N ARG A 113 4.87 -14.22 -9.99
CA ARG A 113 5.59 -15.16 -10.85
C ARG A 113 6.86 -15.63 -10.15
N LYS A 114 6.91 -16.93 -9.81
CA LYS A 114 7.99 -17.56 -9.02
C LYS A 114 9.37 -17.43 -9.69
N ASP A 115 9.39 -17.35 -11.01
CA ASP A 115 10.57 -17.38 -11.87
C ASP A 115 11.42 -16.09 -11.79
N LYS A 116 11.02 -15.10 -11.00
CA LYS A 116 11.65 -13.78 -10.87
C LYS A 116 12.22 -13.47 -9.48
N ILE A 117 12.28 -14.45 -8.58
CA ILE A 117 12.76 -14.23 -7.21
C ILE A 117 14.23 -14.64 -7.11
N GLU A 118 15.12 -13.66 -7.00
CA GLU A 118 16.54 -13.93 -6.78
C GLU A 118 16.81 -14.23 -5.28
N PRO A 119 17.66 -15.22 -4.95
CA PRO A 119 17.95 -15.61 -3.56
C PRO A 119 18.52 -14.47 -2.70
N VAL A 120 19.31 -13.58 -3.31
CA VAL A 120 19.89 -12.40 -2.64
C VAL A 120 18.78 -11.46 -2.15
N THR A 121 17.71 -11.31 -2.93
CA THR A 121 16.55 -10.48 -2.57
C THR A 121 15.77 -11.05 -1.39
N ILE A 122 15.79 -12.37 -1.16
CA ILE A 122 15.09 -13.01 -0.03
C ILE A 122 15.77 -12.66 1.29
N VAL A 123 17.10 -12.77 1.35
CA VAL A 123 17.87 -12.46 2.57
C VAL A 123 17.74 -10.99 2.95
N GLU A 124 17.89 -10.08 1.98
CA GLU A 124 17.70 -8.65 2.22
C GLU A 124 16.28 -8.33 2.73
N THR A 125 15.25 -8.92 2.12
CA THR A 125 13.86 -8.73 2.54
C THR A 125 13.62 -9.27 3.96
N ALA A 126 14.21 -10.42 4.30
CA ALA A 126 14.11 -11.01 5.63
C ALA A 126 14.79 -10.14 6.69
N LEU A 127 16.01 -9.66 6.43
CA LEU A 127 16.75 -8.78 7.35
C LEU A 127 15.99 -7.47 7.61
N ILE A 128 15.40 -6.88 6.57
CA ILE A 128 14.60 -5.66 6.72
C ILE A 128 13.33 -5.95 7.50
N SER A 129 12.65 -7.07 7.24
CA SER A 129 11.45 -7.45 7.98
C SER A 129 11.75 -7.65 9.47
N ILE A 130 12.86 -8.31 9.80
CA ILE A 130 13.31 -8.51 11.19
C ILE A 130 13.69 -7.18 11.85
N GLY A 131 14.45 -6.33 11.16
CA GLY A 131 14.83 -5.00 11.66
C GLY A 131 13.61 -4.12 11.90
N LEU A 132 12.64 -4.16 10.99
CA LEU A 132 11.39 -3.43 11.09
C LEU A 132 10.50 -3.96 12.22
N ALA A 133 10.40 -5.27 12.38
CA ALA A 133 9.68 -5.88 13.50
C ALA A 133 10.30 -5.49 14.84
N SER A 134 11.63 -5.55 14.94
CA SER A 134 12.39 -5.14 16.13
C SER A 134 12.15 -3.67 16.46
N LEU A 135 12.26 -2.78 15.46
CA LEU A 135 11.97 -1.36 15.64
C LEU A 135 10.51 -1.13 16.05
N SER A 136 9.56 -1.82 15.42
CA SER A 136 8.13 -1.73 15.77
C SER A 136 7.87 -2.14 17.21
N LEU A 137 8.50 -3.22 17.68
CA LEU A 137 8.40 -3.64 19.08
C LEU A 137 8.97 -2.57 20.02
N LEU A 138 10.12 -1.99 19.70
CA LEU A 138 10.71 -0.92 20.51
C LEU A 138 9.82 0.34 20.59
N VAL A 139 9.17 0.71 19.49
CA VAL A 139 8.31 1.90 19.44
C VAL A 139 6.96 1.66 20.12
N PHE A 140 6.30 0.54 19.82
CA PHE A 140 4.92 0.28 20.22
C PHE A 140 4.78 -0.46 21.56
N ARG A 141 5.88 -0.96 22.15
CA ARG A 141 5.89 -1.53 23.51
C ARG A 141 6.50 -0.60 24.57
N ASN A 142 6.70 0.68 24.25
CA ASN A 142 7.22 1.66 25.19
C ASN A 142 6.11 2.26 26.08
N ASP A 143 6.50 2.97 27.14
CA ASP A 143 5.58 3.69 28.03
C ASP A 143 4.80 4.78 27.25
N PRO A 144 3.45 4.78 27.29
CA PRO A 144 2.62 5.79 26.65
C PRO A 144 2.85 7.22 27.16
N ASN A 145 3.32 7.38 28.41
CA ASN A 145 3.45 8.69 29.06
C ASN A 145 4.76 9.42 28.72
N HIS A 146 5.69 8.78 28.02
CA HIS A 146 6.95 9.39 27.66
C HIS A 146 6.75 10.44 26.55
N ILE A 147 7.29 11.66 26.72
CA ILE A 147 7.05 12.77 25.78
C ILE A 147 7.48 12.46 24.34
N LEU A 148 8.56 11.70 24.18
CA LEU A 148 9.04 11.26 22.86
C LEU A 148 8.13 10.23 22.18
N SER A 149 7.26 9.53 22.93
CA SER A 149 6.36 8.54 22.36
C SER A 149 5.46 9.14 21.26
N LEU A 150 5.12 10.42 21.33
CA LEU A 150 4.35 11.09 20.28
C LEU A 150 5.11 11.27 18.96
N LEU A 151 6.44 11.41 19.00
CA LEU A 151 7.26 11.73 17.80
C LEU A 151 7.92 10.49 17.20
N ILE A 152 8.25 9.50 18.01
CA ILE A 152 8.98 8.30 17.57
C ILE A 152 8.28 7.55 16.40
N PRO A 153 6.95 7.38 16.36
CA PRO A 153 6.28 6.67 15.26
C PRO A 153 6.51 7.29 13.88
N TYR A 154 6.82 8.58 13.81
CA TYR A 154 7.07 9.24 12.52
C TYR A 154 8.36 8.76 11.85
N ILE A 155 9.25 8.04 12.55
CA ILE A 155 10.42 7.38 11.97
C ILE A 155 10.05 6.34 10.90
N PHE A 156 8.83 5.79 10.96
CA PHE A 156 8.37 4.82 9.98
C PHE A 156 8.12 5.44 8.60
N PHE A 157 7.87 6.75 8.49
CA PHE A 157 7.69 7.42 7.20
C PHE A 157 8.94 7.38 6.31
N PRO A 158 10.10 7.91 6.71
CA PRO A 158 11.30 7.83 5.88
C PRO A 158 11.71 6.37 5.62
N LEU A 159 11.53 5.48 6.61
CA LEU A 159 11.83 4.06 6.46
C LEU A 159 10.94 3.38 5.41
N ILE A 160 9.64 3.61 5.43
CA ILE A 160 8.71 2.98 4.48
C ILE A 160 8.86 3.57 3.07
N ILE A 161 9.19 4.86 2.96
CA ILE A 161 9.54 5.50 1.67
C ILE A 161 10.79 4.84 1.10
N TRP A 162 11.83 4.66 1.92
CA TRP A 162 13.06 3.99 1.52
C TRP A 162 12.78 2.54 1.08
N ILE A 163 11.97 1.78 1.82
CA ILE A 163 11.58 0.42 1.46
C ILE A 163 10.82 0.41 0.12
N ALA A 164 9.84 1.30 -0.04
CA ALA A 164 9.00 1.40 -1.23
C ALA A 164 9.79 1.75 -2.50
N GLN A 165 10.84 2.56 -2.38
CA GLN A 165 11.69 2.95 -3.51
C GLN A 165 12.73 1.87 -3.86
N LYS A 166 13.32 1.23 -2.86
CA LYS A 166 14.42 0.29 -3.07
C LYS A 166 13.94 -1.12 -3.42
N PHE A 167 12.85 -1.57 -2.80
CA PHE A 167 12.36 -2.95 -2.92
C PHE A 167 11.13 -3.06 -3.82
N ASN A 168 10.58 -4.27 -3.91
CA ASN A 168 9.34 -4.51 -4.63
C ASN A 168 8.12 -4.09 -3.80
N ILE A 169 6.96 -4.00 -4.46
CA ILE A 169 5.71 -3.62 -3.79
C ILE A 169 5.35 -4.58 -2.66
N LEU A 170 5.64 -5.89 -2.79
CA LEU A 170 5.36 -6.89 -1.76
C LEU A 170 6.08 -6.56 -0.45
N ALA A 171 7.35 -6.15 -0.52
CA ALA A 171 8.12 -5.75 0.65
C ALA A 171 7.53 -4.50 1.31
N ALA A 172 7.09 -3.51 0.53
CA ALA A 172 6.44 -2.30 1.04
C ALA A 172 5.15 -2.62 1.80
N VAL A 173 4.25 -3.41 1.20
CA VAL A 173 2.96 -3.75 1.83
C VAL A 173 3.09 -4.71 3.00
N SER A 174 4.03 -5.67 2.93
CA SER A 174 4.31 -6.58 4.04
C SER A 174 4.92 -5.84 5.22
N SER A 175 5.76 -4.84 4.96
CA SER A 175 6.35 -3.97 5.99
C SER A 175 5.26 -3.23 6.76
N ILE A 176 4.27 -2.66 6.07
CA ILE A 176 3.13 -2.00 6.73
C ILE A 176 2.32 -3.00 7.55
N ALA A 177 2.08 -4.21 7.03
CA ALA A 177 1.35 -5.23 7.78
C ALA A 177 2.06 -5.61 9.09
N ILE A 178 3.39 -5.77 9.06
CA ILE A 178 4.20 -6.01 10.27
C ILE A 178 4.03 -4.87 11.28
N ILE A 179 4.21 -3.62 10.83
CA ILE A 179 4.05 -2.43 11.68
C ILE A 179 2.63 -2.40 12.27
N SER A 180 1.61 -2.63 11.44
CA SER A 180 0.20 -2.61 11.83
C SER A 180 -0.11 -3.66 12.89
N ILE A 181 0.33 -4.91 12.71
CA ILE A 181 0.07 -6.00 13.65
C ILE A 181 0.68 -5.68 15.02
N ILE A 182 1.93 -5.22 15.04
CA ILE A 182 2.64 -4.89 16.28
C ILE A 182 2.05 -3.65 16.95
N ALA A 183 1.69 -2.62 16.18
CA ALA A 183 1.11 -1.40 16.71
C ALA A 183 -0.30 -1.62 17.29
N VAL A 184 -1.12 -2.47 16.65
CA VAL A 184 -2.41 -2.89 17.18
C VAL A 184 -2.25 -3.71 18.46
N GLU A 185 -1.35 -4.69 18.47
CA GLU A 185 -1.07 -5.51 19.66
C GLU A 185 -0.61 -4.64 20.84
N GLY A 186 0.35 -3.74 20.62
CA GLY A 186 0.84 -2.81 21.65
C GLY A 186 -0.28 -1.92 22.19
N THR A 187 -1.04 -1.28 21.30
CA THR A 187 -2.10 -0.33 21.70
C THR A 187 -3.23 -1.01 22.48
N VAL A 188 -3.65 -2.21 22.07
CA VAL A 188 -4.70 -2.98 22.77
C VAL A 188 -4.22 -3.43 24.16
N ASN A 189 -2.93 -3.75 24.31
CA ASN A 189 -2.32 -4.12 25.58
C ASN A 189 -1.96 -2.90 26.46
N GLY A 190 -2.31 -1.68 26.05
CA GLY A 190 -2.06 -0.47 26.83
C GLY A 190 -0.65 0.09 26.71
N TYR A 191 0.12 -0.35 25.72
CA TYR A 191 1.47 0.15 25.42
C TYR A 191 1.49 1.06 24.20
N GLY A 192 2.54 1.90 24.16
CA GLY A 192 2.86 2.68 22.99
C GLY A 192 2.08 3.99 22.88
N PRO A 193 2.32 4.71 21.78
CA PRO A 193 2.09 6.14 21.67
C PRO A 193 0.63 6.54 21.46
N PHE A 194 -0.18 5.61 20.97
CA PHE A 194 -1.57 5.84 20.62
C PHE A 194 -2.53 5.61 21.77
N VAL A 195 -2.06 5.08 22.90
CA VAL A 195 -2.90 4.89 24.09
C VAL A 195 -3.34 6.26 24.63
N LYS A 196 -4.65 6.37 24.85
CA LYS A 196 -5.37 7.52 25.42
C LYS A 196 -6.41 7.00 26.40
N ASP A 197 -7.07 7.92 27.11
CA ASP A 197 -8.10 7.60 28.12
C ASP A 197 -9.25 6.75 27.57
N SER A 198 -9.55 6.90 26.26
CA SER A 198 -10.56 6.11 25.56
C SER A 198 -9.91 5.16 24.55
N LEU A 199 -10.32 3.90 24.57
CA LEU A 199 -9.93 2.90 23.56
C LEU A 199 -10.34 3.33 22.15
N ASN A 200 -11.52 3.94 22.00
CA ASN A 200 -12.00 4.42 20.70
C ASN A 200 -11.06 5.47 20.11
N THR A 201 -10.68 6.46 20.93
CA THR A 201 -9.72 7.50 20.54
C THR A 201 -8.36 6.89 20.20
N SER A 202 -7.92 5.91 20.99
CA SER A 202 -6.65 5.22 20.76
C SER A 202 -6.63 4.49 19.41
N LEU A 203 -7.70 3.74 19.11
CA LEU A 203 -7.86 3.04 17.84
C LEU A 203 -8.02 4.01 16.67
N LEU A 204 -8.71 5.13 16.83
CA LEU A 204 -8.85 6.13 15.78
C LEU A 204 -7.50 6.73 15.39
N LEU A 205 -6.67 7.11 16.38
CA LEU A 205 -5.33 7.63 16.15
C LEU A 205 -4.42 6.59 15.49
N LEU A 206 -4.46 5.35 15.99
CA LEU A 206 -3.67 4.25 15.45
C LEU A 206 -4.05 3.94 13.99
N GLN A 207 -5.34 3.74 13.72
CA GLN A 207 -5.84 3.43 12.38
C GLN A 207 -5.57 4.58 11.40
N GLY A 208 -5.70 5.84 11.85
CA GLY A 208 -5.35 7.02 11.06
C GLY A 208 -3.87 7.06 10.70
N PHE A 209 -2.99 6.80 11.67
CA PHE A 209 -1.54 6.71 11.45
C PHE A 209 -1.21 5.61 10.43
N ILE A 210 -1.72 4.40 10.64
CA ILE A 210 -1.47 3.25 9.76
C ILE A 210 -2.01 3.53 8.34
N SER A 211 -3.22 4.09 8.22
CA SER A 211 -3.82 4.47 6.94
C SER A 211 -2.93 5.45 6.15
N ILE A 212 -2.45 6.51 6.80
CA ILE A 212 -1.59 7.52 6.15
C ILE A 212 -0.24 6.90 5.77
N LEU A 213 0.36 6.09 6.65
CA LEU A 213 1.61 5.39 6.38
C LEU A 213 1.47 4.43 5.20
N ALA A 214 0.36 3.69 5.15
CA ALA A 214 0.05 2.74 4.10
C ALA A 214 -0.15 3.44 2.74
N PHE A 215 -0.96 4.50 2.71
CA PHE A 215 -1.17 5.33 1.53
C PHE A 215 0.14 5.92 1.00
N THR A 216 0.98 6.44 1.90
CA THR A 216 2.29 7.00 1.56
C THR A 216 3.17 5.95 0.89
N SER A 217 3.35 4.80 1.56
CA SER A 217 4.16 3.70 1.04
C SER A 217 3.68 3.19 -0.32
N LEU A 218 2.37 2.97 -0.49
CA LEU A 218 1.79 2.53 -1.76
C LEU A 218 2.01 3.57 -2.86
N SER A 219 1.84 4.85 -2.55
CA SER A 219 2.06 5.94 -3.52
C SER A 219 3.52 6.00 -3.98
N PHE A 220 4.47 5.87 -3.04
CA PHE A 220 5.90 5.82 -3.38
C PHE A 220 6.27 4.55 -4.15
N ALA A 221 5.76 3.39 -3.76
CA ALA A 221 6.00 2.13 -4.45
C ALA A 221 5.46 2.18 -5.89
N ALA A 222 4.27 2.74 -6.07
CA ALA A 222 3.66 2.94 -7.38
C ALA A 222 4.44 3.94 -8.23
N SER A 223 4.88 5.07 -7.67
CA SER A 223 5.72 6.06 -8.38
C SER A 223 7.06 5.47 -8.83
N THR A 224 7.71 4.66 -7.98
CA THR A 224 8.91 3.94 -8.36
C THR A 224 8.65 2.93 -9.47
N ASN A 225 7.53 2.21 -9.44
CA ASN A 225 7.14 1.29 -10.51
C ASN A 225 6.88 2.01 -11.85
N GLU A 226 6.20 3.15 -11.84
CA GLU A 226 6.03 4.00 -13.04
C GLU A 226 7.38 4.40 -13.62
N THR A 227 8.29 4.88 -12.76
CA THR A 227 9.62 5.33 -13.18
C THR A 227 10.41 4.19 -13.82
N LYS A 228 10.43 3.02 -13.19
CA LYS A 228 11.07 1.81 -13.74
C LYS A 228 10.45 1.38 -15.07
N TYR A 229 9.13 1.47 -15.21
CA TYR A 229 8.42 1.15 -16.45
C TYR A 229 8.81 2.12 -17.58
N HIS A 230 8.82 3.43 -17.31
CA HIS A 230 9.23 4.45 -18.29
C HIS A 230 10.70 4.30 -18.71
N GLN A 231 11.59 4.03 -17.76
CA GLN A 231 13.01 3.76 -18.04
C GLN A 231 13.20 2.53 -18.92
N THR A 232 12.54 1.42 -18.58
CA THR A 232 12.63 0.17 -19.36
C THR A 232 12.10 0.37 -20.78
N LYS A 233 11.01 1.12 -20.95
CA LYS A 233 10.44 1.44 -22.26
C LYS A 233 11.38 2.35 -23.08
N ALA A 234 12.01 3.34 -22.46
CA ALA A 234 12.98 4.22 -23.11
C ALA A 234 14.23 3.44 -23.57
N ILE A 235 14.79 2.58 -22.71
CA ILE A 235 15.93 1.71 -23.06
C ILE A 235 15.57 0.77 -24.20
N LYS A 236 14.38 0.15 -24.16
CA LYS A 236 13.93 -0.75 -25.23
C LYS A 236 13.79 -0.02 -26.56
N SER A 237 13.18 1.16 -26.57
CA SER A 237 13.06 1.99 -27.78
C SER A 237 14.42 2.44 -28.32
N ALA A 238 15.36 2.80 -27.45
CA ALA A 238 16.73 3.12 -27.84
C ALA A 238 17.47 1.91 -28.44
N ASN A 239 17.28 0.72 -27.87
CA ASN A 239 17.88 -0.51 -28.39
C ASN A 239 17.26 -0.96 -29.72
N GLU A 240 15.95 -0.83 -29.90
CA GLU A 240 15.27 -1.10 -31.17
C GLU A 240 15.80 -0.16 -32.27
N LEU A 241 15.95 1.13 -31.95
CA LEU A 241 16.52 2.10 -32.88
C LEU A 241 17.98 1.77 -33.23
N ARG A 242 18.81 1.42 -32.23
CA ARG A 242 20.19 0.96 -32.46
C ARG A 242 20.25 -0.30 -33.32
N ALA A 243 19.34 -1.26 -33.11
CA ALA A 243 19.29 -2.49 -33.89
C ALA A 243 18.94 -2.20 -35.37
N VAL A 244 17.98 -1.31 -35.62
CA VAL A 244 17.66 -0.85 -36.98
C VAL A 244 18.85 -0.14 -37.61
N PHE A 245 19.51 0.77 -36.89
CA PHE A 245 20.71 1.45 -37.39
C PHE A 245 21.86 0.48 -37.70
N SER A 246 22.05 -0.57 -36.91
CA SER A 246 23.13 -1.55 -37.12
C SER A 246 22.97 -2.42 -38.37
N VAL A 247 21.78 -2.43 -38.99
CA VAL A 247 21.47 -3.20 -40.20
C VAL A 247 21.43 -2.29 -41.45
N LEU A 248 21.45 -0.96 -41.29
CA LEU A 248 21.50 -0.04 -42.43
C LEU A 248 22.85 -0.18 -43.15
N PRO A 249 22.86 -0.47 -44.47
CA PRO A 249 24.11 -0.79 -45.16
C PRO A 249 25.13 0.34 -45.30
N ASP A 250 24.79 1.62 -45.18
CA ASP A 250 25.75 2.68 -45.47
C ASP A 250 25.66 3.89 -44.53
N LEU A 251 26.86 4.30 -44.08
CA LEU A 251 27.27 5.56 -43.46
C LEU A 251 26.16 6.60 -43.24
N TYR A 252 25.92 7.02 -41.99
CA TYR A 252 25.04 8.16 -41.71
C TYR A 252 25.77 9.27 -40.95
N PHE A 253 25.45 10.51 -41.33
CA PHE A 253 25.94 11.75 -40.70
C PHE A 253 24.79 12.43 -39.96
N LYS A 254 25.08 12.92 -38.76
CA LYS A 254 24.17 13.78 -37.99
C LYS A 254 24.65 15.22 -38.13
N PHE A 255 23.81 16.11 -38.64
CA PHE A 255 24.15 17.52 -38.81
C PHE A 255 23.41 18.40 -37.79
N SER A 256 24.06 19.48 -37.33
CA SER A 256 23.41 20.60 -36.65
C SER A 256 22.55 21.40 -37.64
N ARG A 257 21.61 22.22 -37.14
CA ARG A 257 20.87 23.18 -37.99
C ARG A 257 21.80 24.14 -38.75
N ASP A 258 23.00 24.36 -38.22
CA ASP A 258 24.02 25.23 -38.81
C ASP A 258 24.97 24.49 -39.78
N GLY A 259 24.68 23.23 -40.12
CA GLY A 259 25.44 22.43 -41.08
C GLY A 259 26.70 21.75 -40.54
N VAL A 260 27.01 21.90 -39.26
CA VAL A 260 28.16 21.22 -38.61
C VAL A 260 27.87 19.73 -38.39
N ILE A 261 28.82 18.86 -38.73
CA ILE A 261 28.72 17.42 -38.45
C ILE A 261 28.86 17.20 -36.93
N LEU A 262 27.82 16.68 -36.31
CA LEU A 262 27.75 16.37 -34.88
C LEU A 262 28.13 14.93 -34.57
N ASP A 263 27.90 14.01 -35.49
CA ASP A 263 28.15 12.57 -35.30
C ASP A 263 28.26 11.87 -36.66
N CYS A 264 29.11 10.85 -36.75
CA CYS A 264 29.33 10.05 -37.96
C CYS A 264 29.44 8.58 -37.55
N TYR A 265 28.61 7.73 -38.15
CA TYR A 265 28.64 6.29 -37.91
C TYR A 265 28.95 5.55 -39.20
N THR A 266 30.00 4.73 -39.18
CA THR A 266 30.44 3.86 -40.28
C THR A 266 30.51 2.41 -39.81
N THR A 267 30.10 1.48 -40.66
CA THR A 267 30.31 0.03 -40.48
C THR A 267 31.69 -0.42 -40.97
N ASN A 268 32.43 0.44 -41.67
CA ASN A 268 33.75 0.15 -42.21
C ASN A 268 34.86 0.75 -41.31
N PRO A 269 35.71 -0.09 -40.65
CA PRO A 269 36.69 0.36 -39.66
C PRO A 269 37.86 1.18 -40.23
N THR A 270 37.90 1.42 -41.55
CA THR A 270 38.96 2.21 -42.22
C THR A 270 38.58 3.68 -42.44
N PHE A 271 37.34 4.08 -42.16
CA PHE A 271 36.89 5.46 -42.35
C PHE A 271 37.20 6.31 -41.10
N HIS A 272 38.40 6.88 -41.04
CA HIS A 272 38.75 7.94 -40.10
C HIS A 272 38.46 9.29 -40.76
N LEU A 273 37.64 10.13 -40.11
CA LEU A 273 37.57 11.55 -40.44
C LEU A 273 38.95 12.14 -40.16
N GLU A 274 39.71 12.49 -41.19
CA GLU A 274 40.88 13.35 -41.02
C GLU A 274 40.37 14.67 -40.42
N ASP A 275 40.92 15.00 -39.26
CA ASP A 275 40.65 16.24 -38.55
C ASP A 275 40.98 17.41 -39.50
N PRO A 276 40.05 18.32 -39.82
CA PRO A 276 40.31 19.41 -40.76
C PRO A 276 41.32 20.45 -40.25
N GLU A 277 41.88 20.27 -39.05
CA GLU A 277 42.89 21.15 -38.44
C GLU A 277 44.29 20.50 -38.32
N LYS A 278 44.77 19.90 -39.41
CA LYS A 278 46.21 19.72 -39.66
C LYS A 278 46.65 20.28 -41.00
#